data_AF-A0ABD5MZ62-F1
#
_entry.id   AF-A0ABD5MZ62-F1
#
_cell.length_a   1.000
_cell.length_b   1.000
_cell.length_c   1.000
_cell.angle_alpha   90.00
_cell.angle_beta   90.00
_cell.angle_gamma   90.00
#
_symmetry.space_group_name_H-M   'P 1'
#
loop_
_entity.id
_entity.type
_entity.pdbx_description
1 polymer ?
#
loop_
_entity_poly.entity_id
_entity_poly.type
_entity_poly.pdbx_seq_one_letter_code
_entity_poly.pdbx_strand_id
1 'polypeptide(L)'
;MTIGYCLGIVAPYYNLVLVIVVGIMFLRLFQMKNKGVFLKPWILLFTALCIYIVEEVLTVLHIVNVLTAPRILNAIFEMIMVTLFIYLLLLQRDYLKNEGKKK
;
A
#
# COMPACT_ATOMS: atom_id res chain seq x y z
N MET A 1 14.13 13.81 -26.16
CA MET A 1 13.56 13.28 -24.90
C MET A 1 12.36 12.44 -25.25
N THR A 2 12.37 11.15 -24.93
CA THR A 2 11.27 10.22 -25.22
C THR A 2 10.16 10.34 -24.17
N ILE A 3 8.91 10.15 -24.58
CA ILE A 3 7.72 10.22 -23.72
C ILE A 3 7.87 9.35 -22.45
N GLY A 4 8.52 8.18 -22.58
CA GLY A 4 8.79 7.29 -21.45
C GLY A 4 9.69 7.90 -20.36
N TYR A 5 10.63 8.79 -20.71
CA TYR A 5 11.48 9.48 -19.74
C TYR A 5 10.70 10.54 -18.96
N CYS A 6 9.83 11.28 -19.64
CA CYS A 6 8.95 12.26 -19.00
C CYS A 6 7.95 11.57 -18.05
N LEU A 7 7.38 10.43 -18.46
CA LEU A 7 6.49 9.64 -17.60
C LEU A 7 7.21 9.07 -16.37
N GLY A 8 8.45 8.59 -16.53
CA GLY A 8 9.24 8.05 -15.42
C GLY A 8 9.56 9.08 -14.33
N ILE A 9 9.70 10.36 -14.68
CA ILE A 9 9.96 11.44 -13.72
C ILE A 9 8.68 11.87 -12.99
N VAL A 10 7.53 11.87 -13.67
CA VAL A 10 6.28 12.42 -13.13
C VAL A 10 5.48 11.35 -12.36
N ALA A 11 5.57 10.08 -12.73
CA ALA A 11 4.82 8.99 -12.10
C ALA A 11 4.97 8.92 -10.56
N PRO A 12 6.17 9.07 -9.96
CA PRO A 12 6.33 9.04 -8.50
C PRO A 12 5.55 10.17 -7.78
N TYR A 13 5.42 11.34 -8.40
CA TYR A 13 4.67 12.46 -7.81
C TYR A 13 3.16 12.18 -7.76
N TYR A 14 2.61 11.53 -8.79
CA TYR A 14 1.20 11.10 -8.78
C TYR A 14 0.94 10.02 -7.72
N ASN A 15 1.88 9.08 -7.56
CA ASN A 15 1.81 8.05 -6.53
C ASN A 15 1.77 8.67 -5.11
N LEU A 16 2.58 9.70 -4.84
CA LEU A 16 2.56 10.42 -3.56
C LEU A 16 1.21 11.11 -3.29
N VAL A 17 0.58 11.71 -4.30
CA VAL A 17 -0.75 12.33 -4.14
C VAL A 17 -1.81 11.26 -3.86
N LEU A 18 -1.77 10.14 -4.58
CA LEU A 18 -2.68 9.01 -4.37
C LEU A 18 -2.55 8.45 -2.95
N VAL A 19 -1.32 8.32 -2.46
CA VAL A 19 -1.00 7.93 -1.07
C VAL A 19 -1.71 8.81 -0.05
N ILE A 20 -1.69 10.13 -0.22
CA ILE A 20 -2.33 11.08 0.71
C ILE A 20 -3.85 10.84 0.73
N VAL A 21 -4.46 10.70 -0.46
CA VAL A 21 -5.90 10.45 -0.58
C VAL A 21 -6.29 9.14 0.12
N VAL A 22 -5.56 8.06 -0.15
CA VAL A 22 -5.81 6.75 0.45
C VAL A 22 -5.59 6.79 1.97
N GLY A 23 -4.57 7.50 2.46
CA GLY A 23 -4.33 7.71 3.88
C GLY A 23 -5.51 8.39 4.59
N ILE A 24 -6.10 9.42 3.98
CA ILE A 24 -7.30 10.09 4.52
C ILE A 24 -8.49 9.13 4.58
N MET A 25 -8.66 8.27 3.56
CA MET A 25 -9.73 7.27 3.54
C MET A 25 -9.57 6.23 4.66
N PHE A 26 -8.35 5.76 4.93
CA PHE A 26 -8.08 4.85 6.03
C PHE A 26 -8.31 5.49 7.41
N LEU A 27 -7.90 6.75 7.60
CA LEU A 27 -8.19 7.48 8.83
C LEU A 27 -9.69 7.57 9.09
N ARG A 28 -10.48 7.88 8.06
CA ARG A 28 -11.95 7.88 8.15
C ARG A 28 -12.51 6.50 8.48
N LEU A 29 -11.96 5.45 7.88
CA LEU A 29 -12.35 4.06 8.14
C LEU A 29 -12.09 3.66 9.60
N PHE A 30 -10.95 4.03 10.17
CA PHE A 30 -10.63 3.72 11.58
C PHE A 30 -11.43 4.57 12.58
N GLN A 31 -11.89 5.75 12.17
CA GLN A 31 -12.75 6.61 12.99
C GLN A 31 -14.23 6.19 12.99
N MET A 32 -14.64 5.26 12.11
CA MET A 32 -16.02 4.77 12.10
C MET A 32 -16.31 3.98 13.39
N LYS A 33 -17.32 4.44 14.16
CA LYS A 33 -17.79 3.78 15.40
C LYS A 33 -18.35 2.37 15.20
N ASN A 34 -18.68 1.99 13.97
CA ASN A 34 -19.35 0.73 13.68
C ASN A 34 -18.34 -0.44 13.61
N LYS A 35 -18.24 -1.22 14.70
CA LYS A 35 -17.37 -2.41 14.80
C LYS A 35 -17.83 -3.61 13.96
N GLY A 36 -18.92 -3.48 13.20
CA GLY A 36 -19.41 -4.50 12.28
C GLY A 36 -18.57 -4.67 11.01
N VAL A 37 -17.61 -3.79 10.76
CA VAL A 37 -16.66 -3.94 9.65
C VAL A 37 -15.47 -4.76 10.13
N PHE A 38 -15.13 -5.84 9.42
CA PHE A 38 -14.00 -6.69 9.74
C PHE A 38 -12.69 -5.90 9.59
N LEU A 39 -12.22 -5.30 10.68
CA LEU A 39 -11.11 -4.33 10.69
C LEU A 39 -9.73 -4.97 10.42
N LYS A 40 -9.55 -6.27 10.65
CA LYS A 40 -8.25 -6.95 10.52
C LYS A 40 -7.66 -6.87 9.09
N PRO A 41 -8.40 -7.21 8.01
CA PRO A 41 -7.94 -7.00 6.65
C PRO A 41 -7.56 -5.55 6.36
N TRP A 42 -8.35 -4.59 6.83
CA TRP A 42 -8.08 -3.17 6.59
C TRP A 42 -6.82 -2.68 7.29
N ILE A 43 -6.51 -3.20 8.48
CA ILE A 43 -5.25 -2.94 9.17
C ILE A 43 -4.07 -3.51 8.37
N LEU A 44 -4.18 -4.73 7.82
CA LEU A 44 -3.14 -5.31 6.96
C LEU A 44 -2.91 -4.49 5.69
N LEU A 45 -4.00 -4.02 5.07
CA LEU A 45 -3.93 -3.18 3.88
C LEU A 45 -3.31 -1.82 4.21
N PHE A 46 -3.64 -1.25 5.37
CA PHE A 46 -3.01 -0.02 5.85
C PHE A 46 -1.51 -0.21 6.14
N THR A 47 -1.12 -1.35 6.71
CA THR A 47 0.31 -1.67 6.90
C THR A 47 1.05 -1.78 5.57
N ALA A 48 0.47 -2.46 4.58
CA ALA A 48 1.04 -2.55 3.23
C ALA A 48 1.14 -1.16 2.57
N LEU A 49 0.13 -0.31 2.75
CA LEU A 49 0.17 1.08 2.32
C LEU A 49 1.31 1.85 2.99
N CYS A 50 1.49 1.76 4.30
CA CYS A 50 2.61 2.44 4.97
C CYS A 50 3.98 2.02 4.42
N ILE A 51 4.17 0.73 4.14
CA ILE A 51 5.39 0.21 3.51
C ILE A 51 5.57 0.80 2.12
N TYR A 52 4.50 0.84 1.31
CA TYR A 52 4.50 1.48 0.00
C TYR A 52 4.90 2.95 0.04
N ILE A 53 4.37 3.72 1.01
CA ILE A 53 4.71 5.14 1.19
C ILE A 53 6.22 5.30 1.44
N VAL A 54 6.77 4.45 2.32
CA VAL A 54 8.21 4.50 2.63
C VAL A 54 9.04 4.17 1.38
N GLU A 55 8.64 3.16 0.60
CA GLU A 55 9.32 2.81 -0.66
C GLU A 55 9.26 3.95 -1.68
N GLU A 56 8.11 4.58 -1.89
CA GLU A 56 7.95 5.70 -2.81
C GLU A 56 8.76 6.92 -2.38
N VAL A 57 8.79 7.24 -1.08
CA VAL A 57 9.63 8.33 -0.55
C VAL A 57 11.11 8.04 -0.80
N LEU A 58 11.57 6.81 -0.59
CA LEU A 58 12.94 6.41 -0.89
C LEU A 58 13.25 6.48 -2.40
N THR A 59 12.29 6.10 -3.23
CA THR A 59 12.39 6.17 -4.69
C THR A 59 12.50 7.61 -5.17
N VAL A 60 11.70 8.53 -4.63
CA VAL A 60 11.78 9.96 -4.95
C VAL A 60 13.12 10.54 -4.46
N LEU A 61 13.57 10.22 -3.24
CA LEU A 61 14.88 10.65 -2.74
C LEU A 61 16.04 10.14 -3.60
N HIS A 62 15.89 8.97 -4.20
CA HIS A 62 16.85 8.42 -5.15
C HIS A 62 16.88 9.21 -6.47
N ILE A 63 15.72 9.56 -7.02
CA ILE A 63 15.62 10.36 -8.26
C ILE A 63 16.23 11.76 -8.08
N VAL A 64 16.10 12.36 -6.90
CA VAL A 64 16.67 13.68 -6.58
C VAL A 64 18.18 13.60 -6.23
N ASN A 65 18.81 12.43 -6.36
CA ASN A 65 20.24 12.17 -6.04
C ASN A 65 20.63 12.49 -4.57
N VAL A 66 19.66 12.51 -3.65
CA VAL A 66 19.93 12.74 -2.22
C VAL A 66 20.43 11.46 -1.55
N LEU A 67 19.95 10.30 -1.99
CA LEU A 67 20.33 8.97 -1.47
C LEU A 67 20.49 7.97 -2.62
N THR A 68 21.58 7.20 -2.66
CA THR A 68 21.71 6.06 -3.57
C THR A 68 21.03 4.84 -2.96
N ALA A 69 19.70 4.75 -3.08
CA ALA A 69 18.95 3.59 -2.63
C ALA A 69 19.30 2.37 -3.51
N PRO A 70 19.75 1.23 -2.93
CA PRO A 70 20.05 0.03 -3.70
C PRO A 70 18.75 -0.60 -4.22
N ARG A 71 18.71 -0.94 -5.51
CA ARG A 71 17.54 -1.54 -6.20
C ARG A 71 16.96 -2.78 -5.50
N ILE A 72 17.80 -3.52 -4.77
CA ILE A 72 17.40 -4.68 -3.96
C ILE A 72 16.40 -4.32 -2.87
N LEU A 73 16.49 -3.10 -2.31
CA LEU A 73 15.62 -2.65 -1.23
C LEU A 73 14.17 -2.51 -1.69
N ASN A 74 13.94 -1.98 -2.89
CA ASN A 74 12.62 -1.92 -3.51
C ASN A 74 12.04 -3.31 -3.73
N ALA A 75 12.84 -4.25 -4.26
CA ALA A 75 12.40 -5.63 -4.45
C ALA A 75 12.01 -6.31 -3.13
N ILE A 76 12.70 -6.02 -2.03
CA ILE A 76 12.34 -6.51 -0.69
C ILE A 76 10.99 -5.93 -0.23
N PHE A 77 10.79 -4.62 -0.38
CA PHE A 77 9.51 -3.99 -0.02
C PHE A 77 8.35 -4.52 -0.85
N GLU A 78 8.54 -4.68 -2.17
CA GLU A 78 7.55 -5.26 -3.07
C GLU A 78 7.15 -6.68 -2.62
N MET A 79 8.13 -7.52 -2.29
CA MET A 79 7.86 -8.88 -1.80
C MET A 79 7.08 -8.90 -0.48
N ILE A 80 7.37 -7.98 0.43
CA ILE A 80 6.62 -7.84 1.69
C ILE A 80 5.19 -7.42 1.40
N MET A 81 4.98 -6.44 0.52
CA MET A 81 3.64 -5.98 0.13
C MET A 81 2.81 -7.07 -0.54
N VAL A 82 3.39 -7.81 -1.50
CA VAL A 82 2.73 -8.94 -2.17
C VAL A 82 2.33 -10.01 -1.16
N THR A 83 3.22 -10.35 -0.22
CA THR A 83 2.94 -11.34 0.83
C THR A 83 1.79 -10.89 1.72
N LEU A 84 1.79 -9.62 2.17
CA LEU A 84 0.70 -9.04 2.96
C LEU A 84 -0.62 -9.05 2.19
N PHE A 85 -0.58 -8.78 0.88
CA PHE A 85 -1.76 -8.77 0.03
C PHE A 85 -2.34 -10.18 -0.15
N ILE A 86 -1.51 -11.19 -0.38
CA ILE A 86 -1.93 -12.60 -0.45
C ILE A 86 -2.54 -13.02 0.88
N TYR A 87 -1.89 -12.69 2.00
CA TYR A 87 -2.40 -13.01 3.33
C TYR A 87 -3.76 -12.34 3.59
N LEU A 88 -3.93 -11.09 3.16
CA LEU A 88 -5.20 -10.37 3.23
C LEU A 88 -6.30 -11.07 2.44
N LEU A 89 -6.04 -11.51 1.21
CA LEU A 89 -7.01 -12.23 0.39
C LEU A 89 -7.43 -13.56 1.04
N LEU A 90 -6.48 -14.29 1.63
CA LEU A 90 -6.77 -15.51 2.37
C LEU A 90 -7.64 -15.23 3.60
N LEU A 91 -7.33 -14.17 4.36
CA LEU A 91 -8.10 -13.77 5.54
C LEU A 91 -9.53 -13.35 5.17
N GLN A 92 -9.70 -12.61 4.08
CA GLN A 92 -11.02 -12.25 3.56
C GLN A 92 -11.82 -13.48 3.13
N ARG A 93 -11.19 -14.43 2.42
CA ARG A 93 -11.80 -15.69 2.03
C ARG A 93 -12.27 -16.51 3.25
N ASP A 94 -11.45 -16.62 4.28
CA ASP A 94 -11.80 -17.35 5.50
C ASP A 94 -12.96 -16.68 6.25
N TYR A 95 -13.00 -15.35 6.25
CA TYR A 95 -14.11 -14.60 6.84
C TYR A 95 -15.44 -14.87 6.13
N LEU A 96 -15.46 -14.77 4.80
CA LEU A 96 -16.65 -15.05 3.99
C LEU A 96 -17.13 -16.50 4.14
N LYS A 97 -16.19 -17.45 4.21
CA LYS A 97 -16.50 -18.88 4.42
C LYS A 97 -17.10 -19.14 5.80
N ASN A 98 -16.67 -18.42 6.83
CA ASN A 98 -17.18 -18.58 8.20
C ASN A 98 -18.51 -17.84 8.44
N GLU A 99 -18.75 -16.70 7.80
CA GLU A 99 -20.08 -16.07 7.80
C GLU A 99 -21.12 -16.91 7.04
N GLY A 100 -20.72 -17.53 5.91
CA GLY A 100 -21.58 -18.45 5.16
C GLY A 100 -21.96 -19.74 5.89
N LYS A 101 -21.22 -20.13 6.94
CA LYS A 101 -21.52 -21.30 7.79
C LYS A 101 -22.42 -20.99 8.99
N LYS A 102 -22.69 -19.71 9.28
CA LYS A 102 -23.56 -19.28 10.39
C LYS A 102 -25.00 -18.97 9.95
N LYS A 103 -25.30 -19.12 8.65
CA LYS A 103 -26.67 -19.15 8.11
C LYS A 103 -27.06 -20.59 7.82
#